data_AF-A0A174ZXH5-F1
#
_entry.id   AF-A0A174ZXH5-F1
#
_cell.length_a   1.000
_cell.length_b   1.000
_cell.length_c   1.000
_cell.angle_alpha   90.00
_cell.angle_beta   90.00
_cell.angle_gamma   90.00
#
_symmetry.space_group_name_H-M   'P 1'
#
loop_
_entity.id
_entity.type
_entity.pdbx_description
1 polymer ?
#
loop_
_entity_poly.entity_id
_entity_poly.type
_entity_poly.pdbx_seq_one_letter_code
_entity_poly.pdbx_strand_id
1 'polypeptide(L)'
;MHHDSDWNYVNRADQNRVPNLSRARFDYKRKDEDDMAKSTKTYEERIRALEKKEQESIEATKKLIAQRKELEKRKKAEESKKRTHRLCQIGGAVESVLGCPIEEEDLPKLIGFLKRQETNGKFFSKAMQKEPLTDMEEV
;
A
#
# COMPACT_ATOMS: atom_id res chain seq x y z
N MET A 1 -32.70 31.16 -100.21
CA MET A 1 -31.26 31.51 -100.21
C MET A 1 -30.82 31.69 -98.77
N HIS A 2 -29.77 30.97 -98.39
CA HIS A 2 -29.00 30.92 -97.15
C HIS A 2 -29.03 32.18 -96.26
N HIS A 3 -29.04 32.00 -94.93
CA HIS A 3 -27.77 31.89 -94.19
C HIS A 3 -27.94 31.43 -92.74
N ASP A 4 -26.99 30.58 -92.35
CA ASP A 4 -26.72 30.02 -91.04
C ASP A 4 -26.69 31.07 -89.93
N SER A 5 -27.13 30.69 -88.74
CA SER A 5 -26.80 31.41 -87.51
C SER A 5 -26.19 30.42 -86.54
N ASP A 6 -24.86 30.52 -86.50
CA ASP A 6 -23.94 29.89 -85.57
C ASP A 6 -24.50 29.83 -84.15
N TRP A 7 -24.76 28.61 -83.67
CA TRP A 7 -24.85 28.32 -82.25
C TRP A 7 -23.46 28.48 -81.64
N ASN A 8 -23.19 29.72 -81.27
CA ASN A 8 -21.99 30.19 -80.60
C ASN A 8 -21.67 29.34 -79.36
N TYR A 9 -20.51 28.69 -79.46
CA TYR A 9 -19.47 28.61 -78.44
C TYR A 9 -19.91 28.13 -77.04
N VAL A 10 -20.02 26.81 -76.92
CA VAL A 10 -20.04 26.08 -75.65
C VAL A 10 -18.82 26.51 -74.82
N ASN A 11 -19.09 27.05 -73.63
CA ASN A 11 -18.08 27.43 -72.66
C ASN A 11 -17.23 26.19 -72.28
N ARG A 12 -16.02 26.17 -72.80
CA ARG A 12 -15.04 25.07 -72.74
C ARG A 12 -14.31 25.06 -71.40
N ALA A 13 -15.03 24.91 -70.29
CA ALA A 13 -14.42 25.00 -68.95
C ALA A 13 -15.02 24.09 -67.86
N ASP A 14 -15.87 23.09 -68.17
CA ASP A 14 -16.39 22.20 -67.11
C ASP A 14 -16.64 20.75 -67.54
N GLN A 15 -15.70 20.14 -68.27
CA GLN A 15 -15.72 18.70 -68.55
C GLN A 15 -14.58 17.90 -67.89
N ASN A 16 -13.70 18.56 -67.12
CA ASN A 16 -12.55 17.90 -66.47
C ASN A 16 -12.67 17.81 -64.94
N ARG A 17 -13.87 17.92 -64.36
CA ARG A 17 -14.13 17.63 -62.94
C ARG A 17 -14.82 16.28 -62.76
N VAL A 18 -14.30 15.25 -63.42
CA VAL A 18 -14.54 13.87 -62.97
C VAL A 18 -13.33 13.51 -62.11
N PRO A 19 -13.47 13.41 -60.77
CA PRO A 19 -12.38 12.95 -59.92
C PRO A 19 -11.95 11.58 -60.44
N ASN A 20 -10.67 11.43 -60.77
CA ASN A 20 -10.13 10.13 -61.16
C ASN A 20 -10.43 9.16 -60.01
N LEU A 21 -11.29 8.16 -60.26
CA LEU A 21 -11.81 7.24 -59.25
C LEU A 21 -10.68 6.52 -58.49
N SER A 22 -9.53 6.31 -59.15
CA SER A 22 -8.33 5.74 -58.55
C SER A 22 -7.64 6.70 -57.57
N ARG A 23 -7.64 8.00 -57.87
CA ARG A 23 -7.09 9.04 -56.97
C ARG A 23 -7.98 9.21 -55.75
N ALA A 24 -9.29 9.27 -55.94
CA ALA A 24 -10.26 9.37 -54.85
C ALA A 24 -10.22 8.14 -53.91
N ARG A 25 -10.10 6.92 -54.47
CA ARG A 25 -9.93 5.69 -53.68
C ARG A 25 -8.61 5.66 -52.91
N PHE A 26 -7.53 6.16 -53.51
CA PHE A 26 -6.22 6.23 -52.87
C PHE A 26 -6.18 7.26 -51.72
N ASP A 27 -6.78 8.43 -51.93
CA ASP A 27 -6.87 9.47 -50.91
C ASP A 27 -7.78 9.04 -49.74
N TYR A 28 -8.87 8.30 -50.02
CA TYR A 28 -9.73 7.71 -48.98
C TYR A 28 -9.00 6.64 -48.16
N LYS A 29 -8.29 5.71 -48.83
CA LYS A 29 -7.52 4.66 -48.16
C LYS A 29 -6.42 5.23 -47.26
N ARG A 30 -5.73 6.29 -47.71
CA ARG A 30 -4.72 6.99 -46.91
C ARG A 30 -5.33 7.68 -45.69
N LYS A 31 -6.49 8.31 -45.85
CA LYS A 31 -7.19 8.97 -44.73
C LYS A 31 -7.61 7.97 -43.65
N ASP A 32 -8.12 6.80 -44.04
CA ASP A 32 -8.47 5.73 -43.09
C ASP A 32 -7.23 5.19 -42.37
N GLU A 33 -6.11 4.99 -43.06
CA GLU A 33 -4.84 4.58 -42.46
C GLU A 33 -4.30 5.64 -41.47
N ASP A 34 -4.37 6.93 -41.82
CA ASP A 34 -3.95 8.03 -40.95
C ASP A 34 -4.84 8.17 -39.71
N ASP A 35 -6.16 8.01 -39.85
CA ASP A 35 -7.10 8.10 -38.73
C ASP A 35 -7.01 6.87 -37.82
N MET A 36 -6.77 5.68 -38.38
CA MET A 36 -6.43 4.48 -37.59
C MET A 36 -5.09 4.64 -36.86
N ALA A 37 -4.06 5.19 -37.52
CA ALA A 37 -2.76 5.44 -36.90
C ALA A 37 -2.81 6.52 -35.79
N LYS A 38 -3.69 7.52 -35.90
CA LYS A 38 -3.95 8.47 -34.80
C LYS A 38 -4.66 7.79 -33.64
N SER A 39 -5.69 6.99 -33.93
CA SER A 39 -6.45 6.25 -32.92
C SER A 39 -5.56 5.29 -32.13
N THR A 40 -4.72 4.49 -32.80
CA THR A 40 -3.76 3.59 -32.12
C THR A 40 -2.76 4.35 -31.25
N LYS A 41 -2.21 5.48 -31.73
CA LYS A 41 -1.35 6.37 -30.94
C LYS A 41 -2.06 6.91 -29.69
N THR A 42 -3.35 7.22 -29.77
CA THR A 42 -4.13 7.66 -28.59
C THR A 42 -4.39 6.52 -27.59
N TYR A 43 -4.49 5.27 -28.04
CA TYR A 43 -4.57 4.11 -27.14
C TYR A 43 -3.24 3.84 -26.44
N GLU A 44 -2.12 3.93 -27.16
CA GLU A 44 -0.77 3.78 -26.60
C GLU A 44 -0.47 4.85 -25.53
N GLU A 45 -0.91 6.09 -25.74
CA GLU A 45 -0.78 7.14 -24.73
C GLU A 45 -1.62 6.87 -23.47
N ARG A 46 -2.84 6.34 -23.63
CA ARG A 46 -3.69 5.93 -22.50
C ARG A 46 -3.10 4.77 -21.72
N ILE A 47 -2.53 3.78 -22.41
CA ILE A 47 -1.84 2.64 -21.79
C ILE A 47 -0.66 3.15 -20.95
N ARG A 48 0.21 4.01 -21.51
CA ARG A 48 1.34 4.60 -20.78
C ARG A 48 0.92 5.42 -19.57
N ALA A 49 -0.20 6.14 -19.65
CA ALA A 49 -0.74 6.89 -18.52
C ALA A 49 -1.23 5.98 -17.39
N LEU A 50 -1.87 4.85 -17.73
CA LEU A 50 -2.30 3.84 -16.76
C LEU A 50 -1.11 3.15 -16.10
N GLU A 51 -0.10 2.74 -16.88
CA GLU A 51 1.14 2.13 -16.36
C GLU A 51 1.89 3.07 -15.40
N LYS A 52 1.98 4.37 -15.75
CA LYS A 52 2.58 5.37 -14.87
C LYS A 52 1.83 5.48 -13.53
N LYS A 53 0.49 5.51 -13.59
CA LYS A 53 -0.35 5.57 -12.39
C LYS A 53 -0.22 4.30 -11.54
N GLU A 54 -0.11 3.13 -12.17
CA GLU A 54 0.13 1.86 -11.50
C GLU A 54 1.49 1.86 -10.80
N GLN A 55 2.54 2.31 -11.48
CA GLN A 55 3.88 2.41 -10.91
C GLN A 55 3.94 3.36 -9.71
N GLU A 56 3.32 4.54 -9.81
CA GLU A 56 3.20 5.49 -8.69
C GLU A 56 2.48 4.88 -7.49
N SER A 57 1.41 4.10 -7.74
CA SER A 57 0.69 3.37 -6.69
C SER A 57 1.55 2.29 -6.03
N ILE A 58 2.33 1.54 -6.81
CA ILE A 58 3.27 0.53 -6.30
C ILE A 58 4.35 1.19 -5.43
N GLU A 59 4.86 2.35 -5.83
CA GLU A 59 5.85 3.08 -5.04
C GLU A 59 5.26 3.66 -3.76
N ALA A 60 4.04 4.19 -3.82
CA ALA A 60 3.32 4.69 -2.64
C ALA A 60 3.06 3.56 -1.63
N THR A 61 2.59 2.40 -2.10
CA THR A 61 2.35 1.23 -1.24
C THR A 61 3.65 0.69 -0.63
N LYS A 62 4.76 0.63 -1.38
CA LYS A 62 6.08 0.29 -0.85
C LYS A 62 6.52 1.23 0.28
N LYS A 63 6.33 2.55 0.11
CA LYS A 63 6.63 3.54 1.15
C LYS A 63 5.76 3.35 2.39
N LEU A 64 4.47 3.11 2.22
CA LEU A 64 3.54 2.84 3.35
C LEU A 64 3.91 1.57 4.11
N ILE A 65 4.28 0.49 3.41
CA ILE A 65 4.72 -0.76 4.03
C ILE A 65 6.00 -0.52 4.85
N ALA A 66 6.96 0.24 4.30
CA ALA A 66 8.18 0.60 5.01
C ALA A 66 7.88 1.43 6.27
N GLN A 67 7.01 2.43 6.16
CA GLN A 67 6.58 3.25 7.31
C GLN A 67 5.88 2.42 8.39
N ARG A 68 4.97 1.50 8.02
CA ARG A 68 4.32 0.61 8.98
C ARG A 68 5.31 -0.26 9.73
N LYS A 69 6.28 -0.87 9.03
CA LYS A 69 7.34 -1.67 9.65
C LYS A 69 8.17 -0.85 10.64
N GLU A 70 8.49 0.39 10.31
CA GLU A 70 9.24 1.28 11.20
C GLU A 70 8.42 1.66 12.45
N LEU A 71 7.14 1.97 12.28
CA LEU A 71 6.23 2.25 13.40
C LEU A 71 6.08 1.04 14.33
N GLU A 72 5.95 -0.17 13.77
CA GLU A 72 5.89 -1.42 14.56
C GLU A 72 7.18 -1.65 15.36
N LYS A 73 8.35 -1.44 14.75
CA LYS A 73 9.65 -1.52 15.46
C LYS A 73 9.72 -0.51 16.61
N ARG A 74 9.31 0.74 16.36
CA ARG A 74 9.30 1.79 17.40
C ARG A 74 8.36 1.45 18.54
N LYS A 75 7.15 0.95 18.24
CA LYS A 75 6.19 0.50 19.26
C LYS A 75 6.77 -0.63 20.10
N LYS A 76 7.36 -1.65 19.47
CA LYS A 76 8.01 -2.76 20.18
C LYS A 76 9.18 -2.29 21.05
N ALA A 77 9.97 -1.32 20.58
CA ALA A 77 11.05 -0.74 21.36
C ALA A 77 10.53 0.04 22.59
N GLU A 78 9.44 0.80 22.43
CA GLU A 78 8.83 1.53 23.54
C GLU A 78 8.21 0.58 24.59
N GLU A 79 7.51 -0.46 24.15
CA GLU A 79 6.97 -1.51 25.02
C GLU A 79 8.08 -2.25 25.76
N SER A 80 9.18 -2.55 25.08
CA SER A 80 10.37 -3.16 25.70
C SER A 80 10.98 -2.25 26.77
N LYS A 81 11.16 -0.95 26.49
CA LYS A 81 11.66 0.03 27.47
C LYS A 81 10.76 0.12 28.70
N LYS A 82 9.44 0.22 28.52
CA LYS A 82 8.46 0.24 29.62
C LYS A 82 8.52 -1.05 30.45
N ARG A 83 8.65 -2.21 29.79
CA ARG A 83 8.78 -3.50 30.46
C ARG A 83 10.07 -3.57 31.28
N THR A 84 11.22 -3.23 30.69
CA THR A 84 12.51 -3.28 31.39
C THR A 84 12.55 -2.33 32.57
N HIS A 85 12.07 -1.08 32.39
CA HIS A 85 11.98 -0.12 33.49
C HIS A 85 11.14 -0.65 34.66
N ARG A 86 9.96 -1.23 34.35
CA ARG A 86 9.11 -1.85 35.38
C ARG A 86 9.80 -3.02 36.09
N LEU A 87 10.53 -3.87 35.37
CA LEU A 87 11.27 -4.98 35.98
C LEU A 87 12.38 -4.48 36.92
N CYS A 88 13.11 -3.43 36.52
CA CYS A 88 14.11 -2.79 37.39
C CYS A 88 13.47 -2.18 38.65
N GLN A 89 12.31 -1.54 38.53
CA GLN A 89 11.56 -1.01 39.69
C GLN A 89 11.14 -2.12 40.65
N ILE A 90 10.70 -3.27 40.13
CA ILE A 90 10.37 -4.44 40.96
C ILE A 90 11.63 -4.93 41.70
N GLY A 91 12.77 -5.05 41.01
CA GLY A 91 14.05 -5.41 41.64
C GLY A 91 14.41 -4.46 42.78
N GLY A 92 14.41 -3.15 42.51
CA GLY A 92 14.69 -2.13 43.52
C GLY A 92 13.70 -2.14 44.70
N ALA A 93 12.43 -2.47 44.46
CA ALA A 93 11.46 -2.63 45.54
C ALA A 93 11.79 -3.81 46.44
N VAL A 94 12.23 -4.95 45.88
CA VAL A 94 12.65 -6.11 46.67
C VAL A 94 13.94 -5.80 47.46
N GLU A 95 14.94 -5.17 46.82
CA GLU A 95 16.17 -4.73 47.50
C GLU A 95 15.87 -3.75 48.64
N SER A 96 14.92 -2.83 48.44
CA SER A 96 14.50 -1.87 49.47
C SER A 96 13.90 -2.57 50.71
N VAL A 97 13.20 -3.69 50.51
CA VAL A 97 12.65 -4.50 51.62
C VAL A 97 13.74 -5.30 52.33
N LEU A 98 14.72 -5.81 51.58
CA LEU A 98 15.83 -6.59 52.15
C LEU A 98 16.91 -5.73 52.80
N GLY A 99 17.07 -4.48 52.36
CA GLY A 99 18.12 -3.57 52.84
C GLY A 99 19.52 -3.89 52.31
N CYS A 100 19.64 -4.81 51.33
CA CYS A 100 20.89 -5.16 50.67
C CYS A 100 20.67 -5.40 49.17
N PRO A 101 21.71 -5.23 48.32
CA PRO A 101 21.65 -5.57 46.90
C PRO A 101 21.38 -7.06 46.69
N ILE A 102 20.68 -7.40 45.61
CA ILE A 102 20.45 -8.79 45.19
C ILE A 102 21.36 -9.11 44.02
N GLU A 103 22.30 -10.03 44.24
CA GLU A 103 23.21 -10.51 43.20
C GLU A 103 22.63 -11.71 42.44
N GLU A 104 23.26 -12.12 41.33
CA GLU A 104 22.77 -13.21 40.49
C GLU A 104 22.65 -14.55 41.25
N GLU A 105 23.53 -14.79 42.23
CA GLU A 105 23.55 -16.01 43.05
C GLU A 105 22.35 -16.11 44.01
N ASP A 106 21.68 -15.01 44.29
CA ASP A 106 20.52 -14.96 45.18
C ASP A 106 19.19 -15.17 44.43
N LEU A 107 19.18 -15.02 43.10
CA LEU A 107 17.99 -15.23 42.28
C LEU A 107 17.34 -16.62 42.48
N PRO A 108 18.09 -17.74 42.54
CA PRO A 108 17.48 -19.05 42.82
C PRO A 108 16.78 -19.11 44.18
N LYS A 109 17.34 -18.47 45.21
CA LYS A 109 16.74 -18.41 46.55
C LYS A 109 15.47 -17.58 46.54
N LEU A 110 15.49 -16.42 45.88
CA LEU A 110 14.32 -15.55 45.73
C LEU A 110 13.18 -16.26 44.98
N ILE A 111 13.49 -16.92 43.87
CA ILE A 111 12.49 -17.71 43.11
C ILE A 111 11.94 -18.84 43.97
N GLY A 112 12.80 -19.56 44.70
CA GLY A 112 12.38 -20.63 45.61
C GLY A 112 11.47 -20.13 46.72
N PHE A 113 11.77 -18.98 47.29
CA PHE A 113 10.93 -18.30 48.28
C PHE A 113 9.55 -17.96 47.70
N LEU A 114 9.50 -17.25 46.57
CA LEU A 114 8.23 -16.85 45.93
C LEU A 114 7.35 -18.05 45.57
N LYS A 115 7.95 -19.11 45.01
CA LYS A 115 7.22 -20.36 44.73
C LYS A 115 6.64 -20.98 46.00
N ARG A 116 7.42 -21.03 47.08
CA ARG A 116 6.96 -21.56 48.37
C ARG A 116 5.82 -20.72 48.96
N GLN A 117 5.86 -19.39 48.80
CA GLN A 117 4.75 -18.52 49.20
C GLN A 117 3.47 -18.81 48.41
N GLU A 118 3.60 -19.14 47.11
CA GLU A 118 2.46 -19.53 46.29
C GLU A 118 1.89 -20.89 46.71
N THR A 119 2.74 -21.90 46.91
CA THR A 119 2.31 -23.24 47.33
C THR A 119 1.69 -23.26 48.73
N ASN A 120 2.23 -22.48 49.68
CA ASN A 120 1.78 -22.53 51.08
C ASN A 120 0.44 -21.84 51.32
N GLY A 121 0.05 -20.89 50.47
CA GLY A 121 -1.19 -20.14 50.71
C GLY A 121 -1.53 -19.07 49.69
N LYS A 122 -0.88 -19.07 48.51
CA LYS A 122 -0.99 -18.03 47.49
C LYS A 122 -0.67 -16.63 48.03
N PHE A 123 0.26 -16.54 48.97
CA PHE A 123 0.49 -15.29 49.72
C PHE A 123 0.91 -14.14 48.81
N PHE A 124 1.72 -14.42 47.78
CA PHE A 124 2.19 -13.39 46.86
C PHE A 124 1.06 -12.97 45.91
N SER A 125 0.33 -13.91 45.32
CA SER A 125 -0.83 -13.62 44.46
C SER A 125 -1.94 -12.85 45.21
N LYS A 126 -2.23 -13.20 46.47
CA LYS A 126 -3.20 -12.46 47.32
C LYS A 126 -2.75 -11.03 47.58
N ALA A 127 -1.51 -10.84 48.01
CA ALA A 127 -0.95 -9.52 48.27
C ALA A 127 -0.96 -8.65 47.00
N MET A 128 -0.73 -9.26 45.84
CA MET A 128 -0.73 -8.57 44.55
C MET A 128 -2.13 -8.46 43.90
N GLN A 129 -3.18 -8.98 44.54
CA GLN A 129 -4.54 -9.04 43.98
C GLN A 129 -4.57 -9.72 42.60
N LYS A 130 -3.80 -10.80 42.45
CA LYS A 130 -3.62 -11.62 41.24
C LYS A 130 -4.16 -13.05 41.38
N GLU A 131 -4.97 -13.32 42.41
CA GLU A 131 -5.70 -14.59 42.52
C GLU A 131 -6.44 -14.85 41.19
N PRO A 132 -6.22 -16.00 40.53
CA PRO A 132 -7.05 -16.37 39.41
C PRO A 132 -8.48 -16.57 39.95
N LEU A 133 -9.46 -15.93 39.30
CA LEU A 133 -10.87 -16.23 39.53
C LEU A 133 -11.12 -17.65 39.00
N THR A 134 -10.85 -18.65 39.82
CA THR A 134 -11.28 -20.04 39.58
C THR A 134 -12.53 -20.26 40.42
N ASP A 135 -13.70 -20.20 39.76
CA ASP A 135 -14.67 -21.30 39.63
C ASP A 135 -16.12 -20.82 39.57
N MET A 136 -16.82 -21.34 38.54
CA MET A 136 -18.25 -21.51 38.21
C MET A 136 -18.45 -21.00 36.75
N GLU A 137 -18.65 -21.83 35.73
CA GLU A 137 -19.54 -23.00 35.61
C GLU A 137 -18.92 -24.12 34.76
N GLU A 138 -19.00 -25.36 35.28
CA GLU A 138 -19.42 -26.50 34.46
C GLU A 138 -20.94 -26.39 34.26
N VAL A 139 -21.41 -26.30 33.00
CA VAL A 139 -22.58 -27.01 32.43
C VAL A 139 -22.34 -27.18 30.93
#